data_AF-A0A2E0LBU0-F1
#
_entry.id   AF-A0A2E0LBU0-F1
#
_cell.length_a   1.000
_cell.length_b   1.000
_cell.length_c   1.000
_cell.angle_alpha   90.00
_cell.angle_beta   90.00
_cell.angle_gamma   90.00
#
_symmetry.space_group_name_H-M   'P 1'
#
loop_
_entity.id
_entity.type
_entity.pdbx_description
1 polymer ?
#
loop_
_entity_poly.entity_id
_entity_poly.type
_entity_poly.pdbx_seq_one_letter_code
_entity_poly.pdbx_strand_id
1 'polypeptide(L)'
;MQNAPTRTVFDVITDFLASEPTPEAIIAYRLPDDLEKRAHDLLERNGEGELTDVEHEELLDFVCVDKVMSLLKAKIKRRASA
;
A
#
# COMPACT_ATOMS: atom_id res chain seq x y z
N MET A 1 15.47 4.56 -19.68
CA MET A 1 14.24 3.77 -19.81
C MET A 1 13.85 3.38 -18.39
N GLN A 2 12.95 4.14 -17.77
CA GLN A 2 12.51 3.87 -16.39
C GLN A 2 11.53 2.70 -16.43
N ASN A 3 11.90 1.59 -15.77
CA ASN A 3 11.05 0.42 -15.61
C ASN A 3 9.87 0.81 -14.71
N ALA A 4 8.66 0.87 -15.26
CA ALA A 4 7.46 0.79 -14.43
C ALA A 4 7.52 -0.53 -13.62
N PRO A 5 7.18 -0.52 -12.32
CA PRO A 5 7.24 -1.72 -11.50
C PRO A 5 6.34 -2.80 -12.10
N THR A 6 6.88 -4.02 -12.25
CA THR A 6 6.15 -5.19 -12.78
C THR A 6 4.98 -5.61 -11.87
N ARG A 7 4.93 -5.09 -10.64
CA ARG A 7 3.90 -5.32 -9.63
C ARG A 7 3.74 -4.06 -8.80
N THR A 8 2.57 -3.43 -8.88
CA THR A 8 2.26 -2.19 -8.15
C THR A 8 1.65 -2.49 -6.78
N VAL A 9 1.63 -1.49 -5.89
CA VAL A 9 0.91 -1.59 -4.61
C VAL A 9 -0.58 -1.86 -4.82
N PHE A 10 -1.17 -1.34 -5.91
CA PHE A 10 -2.56 -1.59 -6.24
C PHE A 10 -2.79 -3.06 -6.61
N ASP A 11 -1.95 -3.65 -7.45
CA ASP A 11 -2.07 -5.07 -7.83
C ASP A 11 -2.11 -5.98 -6.59
N VAL A 12 -1.24 -5.72 -5.62
CA VAL A 12 -1.17 -6.54 -4.39
C VAL A 12 -2.44 -6.42 -3.56
N ILE A 13 -2.98 -5.21 -3.43
CA ILE A 13 -4.16 -4.95 -2.61
C ILE A 13 -5.41 -5.45 -3.29
N THR A 14 -5.55 -5.26 -4.60
CA THR A 14 -6.69 -5.76 -5.35
C THR A 14 -6.70 -7.28 -5.37
N ASP A 15 -5.55 -7.93 -5.55
CA ASP A 15 -5.42 -9.39 -5.43
C ASP A 15 -5.80 -9.89 -4.02
N PHE A 16 -5.29 -9.21 -2.98
CA PHE A 16 -5.63 -9.55 -1.59
C PHE A 16 -7.13 -9.40 -1.30
N LEU A 17 -7.78 -8.36 -1.81
CA LEU A 17 -9.22 -8.16 -1.62
C LEU A 17 -10.06 -9.13 -2.47
N ALA A 18 -9.59 -9.45 -3.67
CA ALA A 18 -10.24 -10.41 -4.57
C ALA A 18 -10.17 -11.85 -4.05
N SER A 19 -9.22 -12.16 -3.15
CA SER A 19 -9.16 -13.46 -2.48
C SER A 19 -10.18 -13.64 -1.34
N GLU A 20 -11.15 -12.72 -1.20
CA GLU A 20 -12.19 -12.74 -0.16
C GLU A 20 -11.63 -12.93 1.27
N PRO A 21 -10.71 -12.07 1.74
CA PRO A 21 -10.03 -12.25 3.01
C PRO A 21 -11.01 -12.06 4.17
N THR A 22 -10.78 -12.80 5.27
CA THR A 22 -11.60 -12.64 6.48
C THR A 22 -11.40 -11.25 7.11
N PRO A 23 -12.36 -10.76 7.90
CA PRO A 23 -12.22 -9.52 8.67
C PRO A 23 -10.90 -9.45 9.47
N GLU A 24 -10.50 -10.56 10.08
CA GLU A 24 -9.27 -10.68 10.86
C GLU A 24 -8.03 -10.59 9.96
N ALA A 25 -8.05 -11.24 8.80
CA ALA A 25 -6.99 -11.15 7.81
C ALA A 25 -6.83 -9.72 7.29
N ILE A 26 -7.92 -9.00 7.04
CA ILE A 26 -7.87 -7.59 6.63
C ILE A 26 -7.28 -6.71 7.74
N ILE A 27 -7.64 -6.94 9.00
CA ILE A 27 -7.08 -6.22 10.15
C ILE A 27 -5.57 -6.48 10.29
N ALA A 28 -5.16 -7.73 10.14
CA ALA A 28 -3.78 -8.19 10.27
C ALA A 28 -2.92 -7.89 9.03
N TYR A 29 -3.53 -7.53 7.89
CA TYR A 29 -2.84 -7.30 6.64
C TYR A 29 -1.66 -6.34 6.81
N ARG A 30 -0.50 -6.75 6.29
CA ARG A 30 0.68 -5.91 6.09
C ARG A 30 1.11 -6.01 4.64
N LEU A 31 1.69 -4.92 4.17
CA LEU A 31 2.28 -4.86 2.85
C LEU A 31 3.42 -5.90 2.74
N PRO A 32 3.60 -6.58 1.60
CA PRO A 32 4.73 -7.48 1.39
C PRO A 32 6.08 -6.78 1.58
N ASP A 33 7.08 -7.50 2.11
CA ASP A 33 8.39 -6.95 2.47
C ASP A 33 9.09 -6.19 1.33
N ASP A 34 8.93 -6.64 0.08
CA ASP A 34 9.50 -5.98 -1.10
C ASP A 34 8.91 -4.59 -1.32
N LEU A 35 7.58 -4.46 -1.18
CA LEU A 35 6.87 -3.21 -1.32
C LEU A 35 7.00 -2.32 -0.07
N GLU A 36 7.10 -2.90 1.13
CA GLU A 36 7.41 -2.13 2.35
C GLU A 36 8.79 -1.49 2.23
N LYS A 37 9.81 -2.24 1.78
CA LYS A 37 11.15 -1.69 1.51
C LYS A 37 11.13 -0.61 0.42
N ARG A 38 10.38 -0.83 -0.66
CA ARG A 38 10.25 0.16 -1.74
C ARG A 38 9.60 1.46 -1.25
N ALA A 39 8.54 1.37 -0.45
CA ALA A 39 7.91 2.54 0.15
C ALA A 39 8.88 3.31 1.07
N HIS A 40 9.69 2.59 1.86
CA HIS A 40 10.72 3.21 2.69
C HIS A 40 11.80 3.94 1.87
N ASP A 41 12.35 3.30 0.84
CA ASP A 41 13.32 3.90 -0.08
C ASP A 41 12.78 5.19 -0.72
N LEU A 42 11.54 5.14 -1.21
CA LEU A 42 10.89 6.31 -1.81
C LEU A 42 10.68 7.44 -0.80
N LEU A 43 10.33 7.12 0.45
CA LEU A 43 10.17 8.13 1.51
C LEU A 43 11.48 8.79 1.89
N GLU A 44 12.57 8.02 2.01
CA GLU A 44 13.91 8.55 2.30
C GLU A 44 14.36 9.49 1.18
N ARG A 45 14.29 9.05 -0.07
CA ARG A 45 14.69 9.83 -1.25
C ARG A 45 13.79 11.04 -1.51
N ASN A 46 12.50 10.95 -1.15
CA ASN A 46 11.60 12.11 -1.20
C ASN A 46 12.03 13.21 -0.23
N GLY A 47 12.53 12.84 0.96
CA GLY A 47 13.08 13.79 1.92
C GLY A 47 14.31 14.54 1.39
N GLU A 48 15.07 13.90 0.50
CA GLU A 48 16.26 14.44 -0.14
C GLU A 48 15.96 15.17 -1.47
N GLY A 49 14.72 15.10 -1.97
CA GLY A 49 14.31 15.70 -3.23
C GLY A 49 14.81 14.95 -4.47
N GLU A 50 15.12 13.66 -4.33
CA GLU A 50 15.75 12.83 -5.36
C GLU A 50 14.76 11.92 -6.12
N LEU A 51 13.45 12.14 -5.93
CA LEU A 51 12.44 11.40 -6.67
C LEU A 51 12.27 11.95 -8.08
N THR A 52 12.22 11.03 -9.04
CA THR A 52 11.69 11.32 -10.37
C THR A 52 10.17 11.48 -10.33
N ASP A 53 9.58 12.08 -11.36
CA ASP A 53 8.12 12.25 -11.45
C ASP A 53 7.36 10.90 -11.34
N VAL A 54 7.90 9.85 -11.96
CA VAL A 54 7.33 8.49 -11.90
C VAL A 54 7.39 7.91 -10.49
N GLU A 55 8.50 8.13 -9.78
CA GLU A 55 8.66 7.66 -8.40
C GLU A 55 7.82 8.46 -7.41
N HIS A 56 7.59 9.73 -7.71
CA HIS A 56 6.67 10.55 -6.93
C HIS A 56 5.22 10.06 -7.10
N GLU A 57 4.82 9.68 -8.32
CA GLU A 57 3.53 9.03 -8.56
C GLU A 57 3.43 7.69 -7.82
N GLU A 58 4.48 6.85 -7.89
CA GLU A 58 4.56 5.60 -7.13
C GLU A 58 4.42 5.82 -5.61
N LEU A 59 5.05 6.86 -5.07
CA LEU A 59 4.91 7.23 -3.66
C LEU A 59 3.48 7.66 -3.30
N LEU A 60 2.80 8.41 -4.18
CA LEU A 60 1.40 8.78 -3.98
C LEU A 60 0.48 7.56 -3.99
N ASP A 61 0.77 6.54 -4.80
CA ASP A 61 0.03 5.29 -4.81
C ASP A 61 0.13 4.55 -3.48
N PHE A 62 1.33 4.48 -2.89
CA PHE A 62 1.53 3.92 -1.55
C PHE A 62 0.70 4.65 -0.49
N VAL A 63 0.69 5.99 -0.53
CA VAL A 63 -0.10 6.82 0.40
C VAL A 63 -1.60 6.57 0.22
N CYS A 64 -2.07 6.47 -1.03
CA CYS A 64 -3.46 6.20 -1.34
C CYS A 64 -3.91 4.85 -0.76
N VAL A 65 -3.13 3.80 -1.01
CA VAL A 65 -3.40 2.45 -0.50
C VAL A 65 -3.42 2.43 1.03
N ASP A 66 -2.41 3.01 1.69
CA ASP A 66 -2.34 3.03 3.15
C ASP A 66 -3.60 3.69 3.75
N LYS A 67 -4.03 4.80 3.15
CA LYS A 67 -5.24 5.51 3.59
C LYS A 67 -6.49 4.64 3.45
N VAL A 68 -6.67 3.99 2.29
CA VAL A 68 -7.82 3.12 2.03
C VAL A 68 -7.82 1.94 2.99
N MET A 69 -6.69 1.25 3.17
CA MET A 69 -6.57 0.11 4.07
C MET A 69 -6.79 0.50 5.53
N SER A 70 -6.26 1.63 5.97
CA SER A 70 -6.49 2.17 7.31
C SER A 70 -7.98 2.41 7.58
N LEU A 71 -8.70 3.00 6.62
CA LEU A 71 -10.15 3.21 6.72
C LEU A 71 -10.93 1.90 6.71
N LEU A 72 -10.53 0.94 5.86
CA LEU A 72 -11.15 -0.38 5.78
C LEU A 72 -11.01 -1.12 7.12
N LYS A 73 -9.80 -1.18 7.68
CA LYS A 73 -9.53 -1.77 9.00
C LYS A 73 -10.38 -1.13 10.10
N ALA A 74 -10.48 0.20 10.11
CA ALA A 74 -11.30 0.92 11.09
C ALA A 74 -12.79 0.58 10.98
N LYS A 75 -13.34 0.52 9.75
CA LYS A 75 -14.74 0.14 9.50
C LYS A 75 -15.03 -1.30 9.93
N ILE A 76 -14.11 -2.22 9.67
CA ILE A 76 -14.27 -3.63 10.06
C ILE A 76 -14.24 -3.77 11.58
N LYS A 77 -13.26 -3.17 12.25
CA LYS A 77 -13.19 -3.17 13.73
C LYS A 77 -14.47 -2.63 14.36
N ARG A 78 -15.00 -1.53 13.81
CA ARG A 78 -16.27 -0.95 14.28
C ARG A 78 -17.46 -1.90 14.12
N ARG A 79 -17.52 -2.68 13.03
CA ARG A 79 -18.57 -3.69 12.82
C ARG A 79 -18.42 -4.91 13.71
N ALA A 80 -17.19 -5.32 14.03
CA ALA A 80 -16.90 -6.44 14.92
C ALA A 80 -17.16 -6.10 16.40
N SER A 81 -17.21 -4.82 16.77
CA SER A 81 -17.52 -4.35 18.12
C SER A 81 -18.99 -3.92 18.32
N ALA A 82 -19.84 -4.09 17.30
CA ALA A 82 -21.28 -3.77 17.33
C ALA A 82 -22.10 -5.05 17.41
#